data_AF-A0A261GLQ7-F1
#
_entry.id   AF-A0A261GLQ7-F1
#
_cell.length_a   1.000
_cell.length_b   1.000
_cell.length_c   1.000
_cell.angle_alpha   90.00
_cell.angle_beta   90.00
_cell.angle_gamma   90.00
#
_symmetry.space_group_name_H-M   'P 1'
#
loop_
_entity.id
_entity.type
_entity.pdbx_description
1 polymer ?
#
loop_
_entity_poly.entity_id
_entity_poly.type
_entity_poly.pdbx_seq_one_letter_code
_entity_poly.pdbx_strand_id
1 'polypeptide(L)'
;MSDRTFRMALIATACLFCVFFSITIIPPLARDWDIFGAFAAGFVNPFAAGYSIDVILCWVVLAIWIIHEKTTRQIRYGWVCLILGIIPGVVVGLATYLILRSAAFQPKTQK
;
A
#
# COMPACT_ATOMS: atom_id res chain seq x y z
N MET A 1 3.65 13.62 -11.80
CA MET A 1 3.52 14.22 -10.46
C MET A 1 4.89 14.70 -10.02
N SER A 2 5.03 15.93 -9.50
CA SER A 2 6.31 16.43 -9.01
C SER A 2 6.76 15.69 -7.75
N ASP A 3 8.07 15.68 -7.48
CA ASP A 3 8.68 14.97 -6.35
C ASP A 3 8.13 15.44 -5.00
N ARG A 4 7.85 16.75 -4.87
CA ARG A 4 7.27 17.32 -3.65
C ARG A 4 5.87 16.78 -3.41
N THR A 5 5.01 16.79 -4.43
CA THR A 5 3.64 16.26 -4.31
C THR A 5 3.67 14.76 -4.00
N PHE A 6 4.60 14.01 -4.59
CA PHE A 6 4.79 12.59 -4.30
C PHE A 6 5.11 12.32 -2.84
N ARG A 7 6.12 13.01 -2.30
CA ARG A 7 6.48 12.88 -0.89
C ARG A 7 5.34 13.28 0.04
N MET A 8 4.65 14.39 -0.25
CA MET A 8 3.53 14.83 0.58
C MET A 8 2.36 13.85 0.55
N ALA A 9 2.04 13.25 -0.60
CA ALA A 9 0.99 12.25 -0.71
C ALA A 9 1.30 11.01 0.14
N LEU A 10 2.55 10.50 0.08
CA LEU A 10 2.98 9.37 0.91
C LEU A 10 2.91 9.69 2.41
N ILE A 11 3.40 10.86 2.82
CA ILE A 11 3.36 11.30 4.21
C ILE A 11 1.90 11.43 4.68
N ALA A 12 1.03 12.03 3.87
CA ALA A 12 -0.38 12.17 4.20
C ALA A 12 -1.06 10.81 4.38
N THR A 13 -0.81 9.84 3.50
CA THR A 13 -1.33 8.48 3.62
C THR A 13 -0.84 7.78 4.90
N ALA A 14 0.45 7.91 5.22
CA ALA A 14 1.02 7.34 6.45
C ALA A 14 0.43 8.00 7.71
N CYS A 15 0.35 9.33 7.73
CA CYS A 15 -0.28 10.07 8.84
C CYS A 15 -1.73 9.66 9.04
N LEU A 16 -2.51 9.53 7.96
CA LEU A 16 -3.90 9.09 8.02
C LEU A 16 -4.02 7.70 8.68
N PHE A 17 -3.16 6.75 8.27
CA PHE A 17 -3.13 5.42 8.89
C PHE A 17 -2.78 5.49 10.37
N CYS A 18 -1.73 6.23 10.74
CA CYS A 18 -1.31 6.37 12.14
C CYS A 18 -2.39 6.99 13.02
N VAL A 19 -3.08 8.02 12.53
CA VAL A 19 -4.21 8.64 13.25
C VAL A 19 -5.35 7.64 13.43
N PHE A 20 -5.74 6.94 12.37
CA PHE A 20 -6.77 5.90 12.45
C PHE A 20 -6.39 4.81 13.45
N PHE A 21 -5.18 4.27 13.35
CA PHE A 21 -4.66 3.23 14.23
C PHE A 21 -4.66 3.69 15.70
N SER A 22 -4.23 4.92 15.95
CA SER A 22 -4.17 5.49 17.30
C SER A 22 -5.54 5.69 17.94
N ILE A 23 -6.56 5.98 17.14
CA ILE A 23 -7.93 6.22 17.65
C ILE A 23 -8.71 4.91 17.78
N THR A 24 -8.47 3.93 16.92
CA THR A 24 -9.31 2.72 16.82
C THR A 24 -8.69 1.46 17.39
N ILE A 25 -7.37 1.30 17.26
CA ILE A 25 -6.65 0.08 17.65
C ILE A 25 -5.93 0.24 19.00
N ILE A 26 -5.34 1.41 19.27
CA ILE A 26 -4.63 1.63 20.53
C ILE A 26 -5.55 1.57 21.77
N PRO A 27 -6.75 2.18 21.81
CA PRO A 27 -7.59 2.14 23.01
C PRO A 27 -7.98 0.73 23.48
N PRO A 28 -8.44 -0.19 22.62
CA PRO A 28 -8.73 -1.56 23.04
C PRO A 28 -7.45 -2.33 23.41
N LEU A 29 -6.34 -2.09 22.70
CA LEU A 29 -5.06 -2.75 23.03
C LEU A 29 -4.51 -2.33 24.40
N ALA A 30 -4.63 -1.05 24.74
CA ALA A 30 -4.14 -0.49 26.01
C ALA A 30 -5.00 -0.87 27.22
N ARG A 31 -6.21 -1.41 27.00
CA ARG A 31 -7.11 -1.84 28.09
C ARG A 31 -6.64 -3.14 28.73
N ASP A 32 -6.38 -4.14 27.90
CA ASP A 32 -6.09 -5.49 28.38
C ASP A 32 -4.60 -5.84 28.23
N TRP A 33 -3.82 -5.04 27.49
CA TRP A 33 -2.41 -5.28 27.15
C TRP A 33 -2.13 -6.65 26.52
N ASP A 34 -3.18 -7.35 26.08
CA ASP A 34 -3.10 -8.66 25.47
C ASP A 34 -2.86 -8.54 23.96
N ILE A 35 -1.59 -8.43 23.60
CA ILE A 35 -1.15 -8.30 22.21
C ILE A 35 -1.46 -9.57 21.41
N PHE A 36 -1.33 -10.75 22.04
CA PHE A 36 -1.58 -12.03 21.37
C PHE A 36 -3.07 -12.25 21.14
N GLY A 37 -3.91 -11.90 22.12
CA GLY A 37 -5.37 -11.89 21.99
C GLY A 37 -5.84 -10.89 20.94
N ALA A 38 -5.27 -9.68 20.90
CA ALA A 38 -5.57 -8.68 19.87
C ALA A 38 -5.23 -9.18 18.46
N PHE A 39 -4.11 -9.88 18.30
CA PHE A 39 -3.72 -10.49 17.04
C PHE A 39 -4.68 -11.63 16.63
N ALA A 40 -5.03 -12.52 17.56
CA ALA A 40 -6.01 -13.59 17.33
C ALA A 40 -7.42 -13.03 17.02
N ALA A 41 -7.75 -11.88 17.58
CA ALA A 41 -8.97 -11.13 17.32
C ALA A 41 -8.93 -10.32 16.01
N GLY A 42 -7.98 -10.57 15.11
CA GLY A 42 -7.85 -9.89 13.82
C GLY A 42 -9.09 -9.98 12.92
N PHE A 43 -10.02 -10.89 13.18
CA PHE A 43 -11.31 -11.02 12.48
C PHE A 43 -12.49 -10.38 13.24
N VAL A 44 -12.22 -9.77 14.38
CA VAL A 44 -13.19 -9.12 15.25
C VAL A 44 -12.96 -7.61 15.18
N ASN A 45 -14.04 -6.83 15.22
CA ASN A 45 -13.97 -5.37 15.28
C ASN A 45 -13.36 -4.97 16.64
N PRO A 46 -12.31 -4.12 16.71
CA PRO A 46 -11.78 -3.20 15.70
C PRO A 46 -10.51 -3.61 14.94
N PHE A 47 -9.88 -4.73 15.28
CA PHE A 47 -8.64 -5.17 14.64
C PHE A 47 -8.82 -5.51 13.15
N ALA A 48 -9.97 -6.10 12.79
CA ALA A 48 -10.32 -6.38 11.38
C ALA A 48 -10.42 -5.10 10.53
N ALA A 49 -10.92 -4.01 11.12
CA ALA A 49 -10.98 -2.71 10.44
C ALA A 49 -9.57 -2.13 10.24
N GLY A 50 -8.68 -2.31 11.22
CA GLY A 50 -7.26 -1.97 11.13
C GLY A 50 -6.55 -2.64 9.96
N TYR A 51 -6.70 -3.96 9.81
CA TYR A 51 -6.12 -4.68 8.68
C TYR A 51 -6.73 -4.26 7.34
N SER A 52 -8.04 -4.04 7.30
CA SER A 52 -8.72 -3.64 6.06
C SER A 52 -8.27 -2.26 5.59
N ILE A 53 -8.15 -1.28 6.50
CA ILE A 53 -7.68 0.05 6.14
C ILE A 53 -6.21 0.02 5.72
N ASP A 54 -5.37 -0.80 6.35
CA ASP A 54 -3.96 -0.95 5.96
C ASP A 54 -3.85 -1.46 4.51
N VAL A 55 -4.62 -2.49 4.16
CA VAL A 55 -4.66 -3.01 2.78
C VAL A 55 -5.10 -1.93 1.80
N ILE A 56 -6.14 -1.16 2.10
CA ILE A 56 -6.63 -0.08 1.23
C ILE A 56 -5.56 1.02 1.08
N LEU A 57 -4.91 1.44 2.16
CA LEU A 57 -3.91 2.49 2.11
C LEU A 57 -2.62 2.03 1.43
N CYS A 58 -2.23 0.76 1.58
CA CYS A 58 -1.15 0.15 0.80
C CYS A 58 -1.47 0.17 -0.71
N TRP A 59 -2.72 -0.11 -1.09
CA TRP A 59 -3.16 0.03 -2.47
C TRP A 59 -3.07 1.48 -2.96
N VAL A 60 -3.48 2.45 -2.14
CA VAL A 60 -3.35 3.89 -2.45
C VAL A 60 -1.89 4.29 -2.64
N VAL A 61 -0.98 3.82 -1.78
CA VAL A 61 0.47 4.05 -1.92
C VAL A 61 0.98 3.49 -3.25
N LEU A 62 0.58 2.26 -3.61
CA LEU A 62 0.90 1.67 -4.91
C LEU A 62 0.38 2.53 -6.07
N ALA A 63 -0.84 3.06 -5.98
CA ALA A 63 -1.41 3.98 -6.97
C ALA A 63 -0.61 5.28 -7.10
N ILE A 64 -0.28 5.92 -5.99
CA ILE A 64 0.56 7.13 -5.95
C ILE A 64 1.91 6.86 -6.62
N TRP A 65 2.52 5.70 -6.33
CA TRP A 65 3.81 5.32 -6.90
C TRP A 65 3.74 5.12 -8.42
N ILE A 66 2.74 4.37 -8.90
CA ILE A 66 2.52 4.12 -10.32
C ILE A 66 2.27 5.42 -11.09
N ILE A 67 1.47 6.33 -10.55
CA ILE A 67 1.18 7.63 -11.17
C ILE A 67 2.45 8.50 -11.26
N HIS A 68 3.25 8.51 -10.20
CA HIS A 68 4.51 9.24 -10.19
C HIS A 68 5.50 8.68 -11.23
N GLU A 69 5.73 7.36 -11.24
CA GLU A 69 6.64 6.73 -12.21
C GLU A 69 6.13 6.80 -13.65
N LYS A 70 4.80 6.78 -13.90
CA LYS A 70 4.24 7.02 -15.23
C LYS A 70 4.70 8.37 -15.80
N THR A 71 4.73 9.40 -14.95
CA THR A 71 5.11 10.75 -15.38
C THR A 71 6.61 10.86 -15.66
N THR A 72 7.43 10.22 -14.82
CA THR A 72 8.89 10.40 -14.85
C THR A 72 9.59 9.39 -15.78
N ARG A 73 9.00 8.20 -15.99
CA ARG A 73 9.69 7.05 -16.61
C ARG A 73 8.91 6.35 -17.72
N GLN A 74 7.70 6.81 -18.06
CA GLN A 74 6.89 6.29 -19.19
C GLN A 74 6.69 4.75 -19.16
N ILE A 75 6.68 4.12 -17.99
CA ILE A 75 6.43 2.68 -17.86
C ILE A 75 5.01 2.36 -18.38
N ARG A 76 4.93 1.63 -19.49
CA ARG A 76 3.67 1.20 -20.11
C ARG A 76 3.06 0.06 -19.27
N TYR A 77 1.73 0.01 -19.16
CA TYR A 77 0.94 -1.02 -18.45
C TYR A 77 0.89 -0.99 -16.91
N GLY A 78 1.44 0.03 -16.23
CA GLY A 78 1.33 0.14 -14.77
C GLY A 78 -0.11 0.12 -14.24
N TRP A 79 -1.10 0.56 -15.02
CA TRP A 79 -2.52 0.53 -14.65
C TRP A 79 -3.08 -0.89 -14.44
N VAL A 80 -2.53 -1.92 -15.12
CA VAL A 80 -2.94 -3.32 -14.93
C VAL A 80 -2.61 -3.77 -13.50
N CYS A 81 -1.47 -3.31 -12.96
CA CYS A 81 -1.06 -3.61 -11.59
C CYS A 81 -2.02 -3.01 -10.55
N LEU A 82 -2.69 -1.90 -10.87
CA LEU A 82 -3.72 -1.33 -10.00
C LEU A 82 -4.97 -2.18 -9.96
N ILE A 83 -5.41 -2.70 -11.12
CA ILE A 83 -6.55 -3.61 -11.19
C ILE A 83 -6.25 -4.89 -10.43
N LEU A 84 -5.07 -5.48 -10.65
CA LEU A 84 -4.61 -6.64 -9.89
C LEU A 84 -4.51 -6.38 -8.38
N GLY A 85 -4.18 -5.14 -8.00
CA GLY A 85 -4.16 -4.70 -6.61
C GLY A 85 -5.55 -4.69 -5.95
N ILE A 86 -6.62 -4.51 -6.73
CA ILE A 86 -8.02 -4.59 -6.24
C ILE A 86 -8.48 -6.05 -6.24
N ILE A 87 -8.24 -6.79 -7.33
CA ILE A 87 -8.67 -8.19 -7.52
C ILE A 87 -7.52 -8.89 -8.27
N PRO A 88 -6.70 -9.77 -7.64
CA PRO A 88 -6.92 -10.53 -6.40
C PRO A 88 -6.38 -9.91 -5.10
N GLY A 89 -5.58 -8.84 -5.16
CA GLY A 89 -5.11 -8.16 -3.95
C GLY A 89 -3.79 -7.40 -4.12
N VAL A 90 -3.51 -6.50 -3.17
CA VAL A 90 -2.39 -5.55 -3.25
C VAL A 90 -1.03 -6.22 -3.42
N VAL A 91 -0.82 -7.37 -2.77
CA VAL A 91 0.42 -8.15 -2.90
C VAL A 91 0.67 -8.56 -4.35
N VAL A 92 -0.37 -9.01 -5.05
CA VAL A 92 -0.25 -9.43 -6.45
C VAL A 92 -0.03 -8.22 -7.35
N GLY A 93 -0.75 -7.13 -7.12
CA GLY A 93 -0.55 -5.86 -7.84
C GLY A 93 0.87 -5.32 -7.69
N LEU A 94 1.37 -5.28 -6.45
CA LEU A 94 2.71 -4.79 -6.12
C LEU A 94 3.80 -5.70 -6.70
N ALA A 95 3.70 -7.02 -6.53
CA ALA A 95 4.67 -7.97 -7.07
C ALA A 95 4.76 -7.87 -8.59
N THR A 96 3.61 -7.84 -9.27
CA THR A 96 3.55 -7.68 -10.72
C THR A 96 4.16 -6.35 -11.15
N TYR A 97 3.91 -5.27 -10.40
CA TYR A 97 4.51 -3.97 -10.68
C TYR A 97 6.03 -4.00 -10.56
N LEU A 98 6.56 -4.63 -9.52
CA LEU A 98 8.01 -4.78 -9.32
C LEU A 98 8.67 -5.57 -10.46
N ILE A 99 8.03 -6.63 -10.95
CA ILE A 99 8.51 -7.41 -12.09
C ILE A 99 8.51 -6.55 -13.35
N LEU A 100 7.39 -5.88 -13.67
CA LEU A 100 7.27 -4.99 -14.82
C LEU A 100 8.34 -3.89 -14.80
N ARG A 101 8.52 -3.28 -13.62
CA ARG A 101 9.54 -2.28 -13.36
C ARG A 101 10.94 -2.83 -13.61
N SER A 102 11.27 -4.02 -13.09
CA SER A 102 12.57 -4.65 -13.30
C SER A 102 12.87 -4.95 -14.78
N ALA A 103 11.86 -5.39 -15.54
CA ALA A 103 11.97 -5.65 -16.97
C ALA A 103 12.20 -4.36 -17.77
N ALA A 104 11.61 -3.24 -17.35
CA ALA A 104 11.84 -1.94 -17.96
C ALA A 104 13.27 -1.40 -17.69
N PHE A 105 13.92 -1.84 -16.61
CA PHE A 105 15.28 -1.41 -16.23
C PHE A 105 16.39 -2.36 -16.67
N GLN A 106 16.07 -3.54 -17.22
CA GLN A 106 17.08 -4.41 -17.83
C GLN A 106 17.59 -3.73 -19.12
N PRO A 107 18.90 -3.49 -19.28
CA PRO A 107 19.43 -3.13 -20.59
C PRO A 107 19.06 -4.25 -21.55
N LYS A 108 18.46 -3.93 -22.69
CA LYS A 108 18.20 -4.92 -23.74
C LYS A 108 19.53 -5.60 -24.06
N THR A 109 19.74 -6.82 -23.56
CA THR A 109 20.83 -7.67 -24.00
C THR A 109 20.55 -7.92 -25.47
N GLN A 110 21.29 -7.21 -26.32
CA GLN A 110 21.26 -7.41 -27.76
C GLN A 110 21.58 -8.88 -28.03
N LYS A 111 20.60 -9.61 -28.55
CA LYS A 111 20.82 -10.83 -29.31
C LYS A 111 20.70 -10.48 -30.78
#